data_AF-A0A353DXK9-F1
#
_entry.id   AF-A0A353DXK9-F1
#
_cell.length_a   1.000
_cell.length_b   1.000
_cell.length_c   1.000
_cell.angle_alpha   90.00
_cell.angle_beta   90.00
_cell.angle_gamma   90.00
#
_symmetry.space_group_name_H-M   'P 1'
#
loop_
_entity.id
_entity.type
_entity.pdbx_description
1 polymer ?
#
loop_
_entity_poly.entity_id
_entity_poly.type
_entity_poly.pdbx_seq_one_letter_code
_entity_poly.pdbx_strand_id
1 'polypeptide(L)'
;MAVALSGTLHAQISDGLVSYWPLDEIQGTKTPDLVSFYDMDVTNLEAGDVVAGRHGNAFSFDNARQTLLSRVHDAGDDLPANKHRSHTISMWVNVVGEGQNDLRIFSEGNTENSNPLFNIGTHNGGADGSVDFYLRQSGWSTFGHAYSEQQP
;
A
#
# COMPACT_ATOMS: atom_id res chain seq x y z
N MET A 1 5.99 36.62 19.22
CA MET A 1 6.90 35.46 19.29
C MET A 1 6.25 34.35 18.49
N ALA A 2 6.58 34.23 17.19
CA ALA A 2 6.03 33.20 16.32
C ALA A 2 6.94 31.97 16.44
N VAL A 3 6.43 30.88 17.00
CA VAL A 3 7.16 29.61 17.07
C VAL A 3 7.10 28.96 15.70
N ALA A 4 8.26 28.81 15.06
CA ALA A 4 8.44 28.04 13.85
C ALA A 4 8.22 26.55 14.15
N LEU A 5 6.97 26.09 14.09
CA LEU A 5 6.59 24.67 14.20
C LEU A 5 6.65 23.92 12.87
N SER A 6 6.93 24.60 11.75
CA SER A 6 6.83 24.00 10.41
C SER A 6 8.11 23.29 9.94
N GLY A 7 9.28 23.61 10.49
CA GLY A 7 10.55 23.02 10.04
C GLY A 7 10.90 21.68 10.72
N THR A 8 10.46 21.48 11.96
CA THR A 8 10.77 20.29 12.76
C THR A 8 9.82 19.13 12.47
N LEU A 9 8.56 19.39 12.14
CA LEU A 9 7.57 18.35 11.85
C LEU A 9 7.87 17.62 10.52
N HIS A 10 8.32 18.36 9.49
CA HIS A 10 8.70 17.78 8.19
C HIS A 10 9.94 16.89 8.30
N ALA A 11 10.93 17.29 9.10
CA ALA A 11 12.14 16.50 9.36
C ALA A 11 11.87 15.23 10.20
N GLN A 12 10.86 15.27 11.09
CA GLN A 12 10.47 14.10 11.90
C GLN A 12 9.76 13.01 11.10
N ILE A 13 8.97 13.38 10.08
CA ILE A 13 8.33 12.38 9.21
C ILE A 13 9.35 11.73 8.27
N SER A 14 10.43 12.42 7.89
CA SER A 14 11.51 11.82 7.09
C SER A 14 12.42 10.87 7.87
N ASP A 15 12.53 11.03 9.19
CA ASP A 15 13.37 10.15 10.03
C ASP A 15 12.66 8.80 10.23
N GLY A 16 13.20 7.75 9.60
CA GLY A 16 12.61 6.41 9.58
C GLY A 16 11.59 6.16 8.46
N LEU A 17 11.39 7.11 7.54
CA LEU A 17 10.60 6.87 6.33
C LEU A 17 11.39 5.95 5.40
N VAL A 18 10.87 4.75 5.14
CA VAL A 18 11.53 3.75 4.29
C VAL A 18 11.19 3.97 2.82
N SER A 19 9.96 4.33 2.49
CA SER A 19 9.54 4.51 1.09
C SER A 19 8.38 5.50 1.01
N TYR A 20 8.33 6.27 -0.07
CA TYR A 20 7.26 7.19 -0.38
C TYR A 20 7.00 7.20 -1.88
N TRP A 21 5.91 6.53 -2.27
CA TRP A 21 5.35 6.59 -3.61
C TRP A 21 4.31 7.70 -3.68
N PRO A 22 4.57 8.81 -4.40
CA PRO A 22 3.58 9.88 -4.56
C PRO A 22 2.38 9.45 -5.39
N LEU A 23 2.56 8.43 -6.25
CA LEU A 23 1.55 7.91 -7.17
C LEU A 23 1.08 8.96 -8.20
N ASP A 24 1.96 9.91 -8.52
CA ASP A 24 1.63 11.07 -9.35
C ASP A 24 1.79 10.85 -10.86
N GLU A 25 2.59 9.86 -11.26
CA GLU A 25 2.96 9.64 -12.65
C GLU A 25 3.47 8.23 -12.95
N ILE A 26 3.50 7.92 -14.26
CA ILE A 26 4.21 6.78 -14.85
C ILE A 26 5.45 7.30 -15.57
N GLN A 27 6.63 6.83 -15.17
CA GLN A 27 7.90 7.07 -15.84
C GLN A 27 8.35 5.79 -16.55
N GLY A 28 8.16 5.74 -17.88
CA GLY A 28 8.42 4.54 -18.66
C GLY A 28 7.47 3.41 -18.28
N THR A 29 7.97 2.39 -17.59
CA THR A 29 7.18 1.23 -17.11
C THR A 29 7.02 1.20 -15.59
N LYS A 30 7.31 2.32 -14.91
CA LYS A 30 7.38 2.38 -13.45
C LYS A 30 6.65 3.60 -12.89
N THR A 31 6.31 3.57 -11.60
CA THR A 31 5.96 4.76 -10.81
C THR A 31 7.02 4.96 -9.71
N PRO A 32 7.51 6.19 -9.50
CA PRO A 32 8.70 6.42 -8.69
C PRO A 32 8.45 6.34 -7.19
N ASP A 33 9.46 5.85 -6.46
CA ASP A 33 9.64 6.09 -5.02
C ASP A 33 10.65 7.23 -4.81
N LEU A 34 10.28 8.26 -4.06
CA LEU A 34 11.14 9.43 -3.85
C LEU A 34 12.11 9.29 -2.67
N VAL A 35 12.07 8.19 -1.92
CA VAL A 35 12.92 7.98 -0.73
C VAL A 35 14.00 6.94 -0.99
N SER A 36 13.62 5.70 -1.31
CA SER A 36 14.55 4.58 -1.46
C SER A 36 14.75 4.14 -2.90
N PHE A 37 14.08 4.80 -3.86
CA PHE A 37 14.06 4.41 -5.28
C PHE A 37 13.52 2.98 -5.48
N TYR A 38 12.66 2.53 -4.57
CA TYR A 38 11.90 1.30 -4.67
C TYR A 38 10.72 1.45 -5.63
N ASP A 39 10.99 1.88 -6.85
CA ASP A 39 10.00 2.11 -7.89
C ASP A 39 9.15 0.85 -8.12
N MET A 40 7.84 1.04 -8.27
CA MET A 40 6.94 -0.05 -8.59
C MET A 40 6.76 -0.17 -10.11
N ASP A 41 6.81 -1.40 -10.61
CA ASP A 41 6.42 -1.73 -11.98
C ASP A 41 4.91 -1.56 -12.16
N VAL A 42 4.54 -0.99 -13.31
CA VAL A 42 3.14 -0.83 -13.70
C VAL A 42 2.70 -2.00 -14.58
N THR A 43 1.57 -2.62 -14.24
CA THR A 43 0.99 -3.73 -15.00
C THR A 43 -0.38 -3.33 -15.51
N ASN A 44 -0.58 -3.33 -16.83
CA ASN A 44 -1.83 -2.98 -17.53
C ASN A 44 -2.42 -1.59 -17.20
N LEU A 45 -1.63 -0.73 -16.55
CA LEU A 45 -1.93 0.66 -16.27
C LEU A 45 -1.39 1.55 -17.38
N GLU A 46 -2.16 2.55 -17.75
CA GLU A 46 -1.77 3.56 -18.75
C GLU A 46 -1.86 4.97 -18.19
N ALA A 47 -1.41 5.97 -18.96
CA ALA A 47 -1.42 7.36 -18.51
C ALA A 47 -2.82 7.87 -18.13
N GLY A 48 -3.88 7.31 -18.73
CA GLY A 48 -5.27 7.63 -18.38
C GLY A 48 -5.72 7.10 -17.02
N ASP A 49 -5.00 6.12 -16.45
CA ASP A 49 -5.28 5.58 -15.12
C ASP A 49 -4.65 6.43 -13.99
N VAL A 50 -3.79 7.38 -14.34
CA VAL A 50 -3.28 8.39 -13.41
C VAL A 50 -4.28 9.55 -13.37
N VAL A 51 -5.11 9.58 -12.33
CA VAL A 51 -6.27 10.47 -12.18
C VAL A 51 -6.06 11.43 -11.02
N ALA A 52 -6.90 12.47 -10.91
CA ALA A 52 -6.84 13.39 -9.78
C ALA A 52 -7.05 12.66 -8.44
N GLY A 53 -6.11 12.83 -7.50
CA GLY A 53 -6.13 12.22 -6.19
C GLY A 53 -6.54 13.20 -5.08
N ARG A 54 -6.40 12.77 -3.82
CA ARG A 54 -6.64 13.63 -2.66
C ARG A 54 -5.60 14.76 -2.56
N HIS A 55 -4.35 14.43 -2.88
CA HIS A 55 -3.21 15.34 -2.97
C HIS A 55 -2.41 14.95 -4.20
N GLY A 56 -2.33 15.81 -5.22
CA GLY A 56 -1.75 15.43 -6.50
C GLY A 56 -2.65 14.48 -7.30
N ASN A 57 -2.06 13.49 -7.95
CA ASN A 57 -2.75 12.43 -8.65
C ASN A 57 -2.83 11.14 -7.81
N ALA A 58 -3.43 10.11 -8.38
CA ALA A 58 -3.51 8.77 -7.84
C ALA A 58 -3.69 7.77 -9.00
N PHE A 59 -3.43 6.48 -8.75
CA PHE A 59 -3.76 5.42 -9.69
C PHE A 59 -5.20 4.93 -9.49
N SER A 60 -5.94 4.84 -10.58
CA SER A 60 -7.23 4.15 -10.66
C SER A 60 -7.00 2.71 -11.10
N PHE A 61 -7.49 1.74 -10.32
CA PHE A 61 -7.33 0.32 -10.59
C PHE A 61 -8.59 -0.30 -11.17
N ASP A 62 -8.42 -1.24 -12.10
CA ASP A 62 -9.46 -1.96 -12.81
C ASP A 62 -9.17 -3.46 -12.82
N ASN A 63 -10.07 -4.22 -12.20
CA ASN A 63 -9.99 -5.67 -12.12
C ASN A 63 -10.15 -6.36 -13.50
N ALA A 64 -10.98 -5.82 -14.40
CA ALA A 64 -11.20 -6.42 -15.72
C ALA A 64 -9.93 -6.37 -16.58
N ARG A 65 -9.11 -5.32 -16.39
CA ARG A 65 -7.78 -5.19 -17.01
C ARG A 65 -6.66 -5.79 -16.16
N GLN A 66 -6.95 -6.26 -14.95
CA GLN A 66 -5.96 -6.77 -14.00
C GLN A 66 -4.82 -5.77 -13.75
N THR A 67 -5.17 -4.50 -13.52
CA THR A 67 -4.18 -3.45 -13.25
C THR A 67 -3.48 -3.67 -11.92
N LEU A 68 -2.18 -3.45 -11.85
CA LEU A 68 -1.41 -3.62 -10.62
C LEU A 68 -0.18 -2.72 -10.59
N LEU A 69 0.15 -2.22 -9.41
CA LEU A 69 1.49 -1.73 -9.07
C LEU A 69 2.20 -2.80 -8.23
N SER A 70 3.42 -3.17 -8.60
CA SER A 70 4.15 -4.22 -7.88
C SER A 70 5.64 -3.96 -7.86
N ARG A 71 6.31 -4.55 -6.87
CA ARG A 71 7.76 -4.68 -6.86
C ARG A 71 8.17 -5.95 -6.14
N VAL A 72 9.36 -6.44 -6.44
CA VAL A 72 10.00 -7.53 -5.69
C VAL A 72 11.14 -6.92 -4.86
N HIS A 73 11.22 -7.32 -3.59
CA HIS A 73 12.23 -6.85 -2.65
C HIS A 73 13.46 -7.74 -2.67
N ASP A 74 14.64 -7.13 -2.70
CA ASP A 74 15.90 -7.86 -2.51
C ASP A 74 16.17 -8.12 -1.03
N ALA A 75 17.01 -9.11 -0.72
CA ALA A 75 17.34 -9.47 0.66
C ALA A 75 17.94 -8.31 1.47
N GLY A 76 18.61 -7.37 0.79
CA GLY A 76 19.21 -6.17 1.39
C GLY A 76 18.26 -4.98 1.57
N ASP A 77 17.05 -5.02 1.00
CA ASP A 77 16.12 -3.91 1.04
C ASP A 77 15.53 -3.70 2.44
N ASP A 78 15.12 -2.47 2.76
CA ASP A 78 14.38 -2.19 4.01
C ASP A 78 12.90 -2.60 3.93
N LEU A 79 12.46 -3.15 2.79
CA LEU A 79 11.16 -3.80 2.62
C LEU A 79 11.34 -5.31 2.38
N PRO A 80 10.34 -6.17 2.64
CA PRO A 80 8.99 -5.86 3.15
C PRO A 80 8.96 -5.29 4.58
N ALA A 81 7.90 -4.58 4.93
CA ALA A 81 7.75 -3.86 6.20
C ALA A 81 7.91 -4.76 7.43
N ASN A 82 7.61 -6.06 7.30
CA ASN A 82 7.76 -7.04 8.37
C ASN A 82 9.22 -7.37 8.75
N LYS A 83 10.23 -6.84 8.04
CA LYS A 83 11.64 -6.86 8.48
C LYS A 83 11.86 -5.98 9.71
N HIS A 84 10.97 -5.01 9.94
CA HIS A 84 11.04 -4.10 11.09
C HIS A 84 10.13 -4.59 12.21
N ARG A 85 10.61 -4.47 13.46
CA ARG A 85 9.85 -4.85 14.66
C ARG A 85 8.50 -4.12 14.80
N SER A 86 8.40 -2.94 14.20
CA SER A 86 7.26 -2.04 14.23
C SER A 86 7.38 -1.12 13.03
N HIS A 87 6.29 -0.92 12.30
CA HIS A 87 6.24 -0.07 11.11
C HIS A 87 4.90 0.65 11.04
N THR A 88 4.79 1.60 10.10
CA THR A 88 3.53 2.30 9.80
C THR A 88 3.37 2.32 8.28
N ILE A 89 2.15 2.06 7.84
CA ILE A 89 1.73 2.20 6.44
C ILE A 89 0.63 3.26 6.42
N SER A 90 0.79 4.28 5.58
CA SER A 90 -0.18 5.37 5.45
C SER A 90 -0.46 5.66 3.98
N MET A 91 -1.73 5.74 3.61
CA MET A 91 -2.16 6.00 2.24
C MET A 91 -3.55 6.61 2.21
N TRP A 92 -3.84 7.36 1.14
CA TRP A 92 -5.20 7.79 0.80
C TRP A 92 -5.80 6.80 -0.18
N VAL A 93 -7.00 6.32 0.13
CA VAL A 93 -7.69 5.31 -0.68
C VAL A 93 -9.13 5.77 -0.88
N ASN A 94 -9.62 5.65 -2.11
CA ASN A 94 -11.01 5.87 -2.45
C ASN A 94 -11.57 4.56 -3.03
N VAL A 95 -12.38 3.85 -2.25
CA VAL A 95 -12.88 2.52 -2.59
C VAL A 95 -14.27 2.31 -2.02
N VAL A 96 -15.06 1.47 -2.69
CA VAL A 96 -16.31 0.92 -2.16
C VAL A 96 -16.11 -0.57 -1.95
N GLY A 97 -16.08 -1.02 -0.69
CA GLY A 97 -15.86 -2.43 -0.33
C GLY A 97 -17.10 -3.30 -0.44
N GLU A 98 -18.30 -2.72 -0.26
CA GLU A 98 -19.55 -3.47 -0.32
C GLU A 98 -19.76 -4.10 -1.70
N GLY A 99 -20.03 -5.41 -1.72
CA GLY A 99 -20.21 -6.19 -2.94
C GLY A 99 -18.92 -6.56 -3.68
N GLN A 100 -17.75 -6.21 -3.14
CA GLN A 100 -16.45 -6.52 -3.73
C GLN A 100 -15.65 -7.45 -2.79
N ASN A 101 -15.37 -8.67 -3.25
CA ASN A 101 -14.63 -9.64 -2.46
C ASN A 101 -13.12 -9.42 -2.59
N ASP A 102 -12.41 -9.41 -1.45
CA ASP A 102 -10.94 -9.42 -1.38
C ASP A 102 -10.25 -8.30 -2.18
N LEU A 103 -10.73 -7.05 -2.04
CA LEU A 103 -10.03 -5.89 -2.59
C LEU A 103 -8.77 -5.60 -1.77
N ARG A 104 -7.62 -5.95 -2.34
CA ARG A 104 -6.31 -5.72 -1.71
C ARG A 104 -5.79 -4.36 -2.10
N ILE A 105 -5.84 -3.44 -1.15
CA ILE A 105 -5.33 -2.08 -1.28
C ILE A 105 -3.79 -2.10 -1.18
N PHE A 106 -3.28 -2.89 -0.23
CA PHE A 106 -1.84 -3.12 -0.04
C PHE A 106 -1.60 -4.58 0.28
N SER A 107 -0.53 -5.16 -0.28
CA SER A 107 -0.16 -6.55 -0.04
C SER A 107 1.35 -6.72 -0.05
N GLU A 108 1.86 -7.45 0.94
CA GLU A 108 3.22 -7.99 0.95
C GLU A 108 3.14 -9.51 1.05
N GLY A 109 3.76 -10.21 0.10
CA GLY A 109 3.73 -11.66 0.04
C GLY A 109 5.01 -12.26 -0.49
N ASN A 110 5.31 -13.48 -0.06
CA ASN A 110 6.36 -14.28 -0.67
C ASN A 110 6.00 -14.63 -2.13
N THR A 111 6.93 -14.43 -3.05
CA THR A 111 6.71 -14.62 -4.50
C THR A 111 6.60 -16.09 -4.91
N GLU A 112 7.06 -17.04 -4.09
CA GLU A 112 7.03 -18.47 -4.37
C GLU A 112 5.70 -19.12 -3.94
N ASN A 113 5.20 -18.75 -2.76
CA ASN A 113 4.06 -19.46 -2.16
C ASN A 113 3.10 -18.57 -1.35
N SER A 114 3.29 -17.24 -1.37
CA SER A 114 2.49 -16.28 -0.59
C SER A 114 2.43 -16.62 0.90
N ASN A 115 3.51 -17.15 1.46
CA ASN A 115 3.67 -17.39 2.89
C ASN A 115 5.05 -16.85 3.34
N PRO A 116 5.10 -15.74 4.11
CA PRO A 116 3.97 -15.00 4.68
C PRO A 116 3.16 -14.20 3.62
N LEU A 117 1.93 -13.81 4.00
CA LEU A 117 1.08 -12.88 3.27
C LEU A 117 0.45 -11.89 4.26
N PHE A 118 0.65 -10.61 4.01
CA PHE A 118 0.07 -9.49 4.73
C PHE A 118 -0.79 -8.68 3.76
N ASN A 119 -2.07 -8.45 4.08
CA ASN A 119 -2.94 -7.59 3.29
C ASN A 119 -3.60 -6.52 4.15
N ILE A 120 -3.79 -5.35 3.54
CA ILE A 120 -4.75 -4.35 3.95
C ILE A 120 -5.76 -4.22 2.81
N GLY A 121 -7.03 -4.40 3.11
CA GLY A 121 -8.09 -4.40 2.10
C GLY A 121 -9.44 -3.98 2.66
N THR A 122 -10.49 -4.20 1.88
CA THR A 122 -11.87 -4.18 2.39
C THR A 122 -12.27 -5.59 2.84
N HIS A 123 -13.38 -5.70 3.57
CA HIS A 123 -13.93 -6.97 4.05
C HIS A 123 -13.81 -8.09 3.00
N ASN A 124 -13.07 -9.16 3.30
CA ASN A 124 -12.76 -10.24 2.36
C ASN A 124 -13.99 -10.86 1.66
N GLY A 125 -15.10 -11.02 2.37
CA GLY A 125 -16.37 -11.51 1.84
C GLY A 125 -17.27 -10.46 1.18
N GLY A 126 -16.79 -9.22 1.00
CA GLY A 126 -17.54 -8.12 0.38
C GLY A 126 -18.81 -7.72 1.13
N ALA A 127 -18.91 -8.08 2.41
CA ALA A 127 -20.11 -7.87 3.21
C ALA A 127 -20.36 -6.38 3.48
N ASP A 128 -19.29 -5.60 3.61
CA ASP A 128 -19.35 -4.17 3.88
C ASP A 128 -18.03 -3.45 3.51
N GLY A 129 -17.94 -2.16 3.84
CA GLY A 129 -16.75 -1.33 3.60
C GLY A 129 -15.66 -1.41 4.68
N SER A 130 -15.77 -2.26 5.70
CA SER A 130 -14.78 -2.31 6.78
C SER A 130 -13.37 -2.61 6.25
N VAL A 131 -12.36 -2.02 6.88
CA VAL A 131 -10.96 -2.32 6.60
C VAL A 131 -10.66 -3.71 7.15
N ASP A 132 -10.14 -4.58 6.30
CA ASP A 132 -9.70 -5.93 6.64
C ASP A 132 -8.17 -5.98 6.68
N PHE A 133 -7.64 -6.29 7.86
CA PHE A 133 -6.25 -6.66 8.04
C PHE A 133 -6.13 -8.17 8.03
N TYR A 134 -5.36 -8.68 7.07
CA TYR A 134 -5.09 -10.10 6.95
C TYR A 134 -3.61 -10.40 7.16
N LEU A 135 -3.30 -11.37 8.02
CA LEU A 135 -1.96 -11.93 8.15
C LEU A 135 -2.01 -13.46 8.16
N ARG A 136 -1.29 -14.04 7.20
CA ARG A 136 -1.01 -15.47 7.09
C ARG A 136 0.49 -15.73 7.14
N GLN A 137 0.85 -16.73 7.91
CA GLN A 137 2.23 -17.14 8.16
C GLN A 137 2.27 -18.60 8.64
N SER A 138 3.40 -19.30 8.47
CA SER A 138 3.62 -20.62 9.04
C SER A 138 4.54 -20.57 10.27
N GLY A 139 4.46 -21.60 11.12
CA GLY A 139 5.32 -21.79 12.29
C GLY A 139 4.82 -21.16 13.60
N TRP A 140 3.74 -20.36 13.54
CA TRP A 140 3.11 -19.66 14.67
C TRP A 140 1.57 -19.68 14.51
N SER A 141 0.81 -19.28 15.52
CA SER A 141 -0.66 -19.20 15.45
C SER A 141 -1.14 -18.23 14.38
N THR A 142 -2.00 -18.69 13.46
CA THR A 142 -2.62 -17.85 12.42
C THR A 142 -3.34 -16.66 13.03
N PHE A 143 -2.99 -15.45 12.59
CA PHE A 143 -3.75 -14.24 12.92
C PHE A 143 -5.07 -14.22 12.15
N GLY A 144 -5.02 -14.43 10.83
CA GLY A 144 -6.22 -14.46 10.00
C GLY A 144 -6.71 -13.06 9.68
N HIS A 145 -8.02 -12.83 9.78
CA HIS A 145 -8.67 -11.56 9.44
C HIS A 145 -9.03 -10.78 10.71
N ALA A 146 -8.89 -9.45 10.64
CA ALA A 146 -9.39 -8.52 11.64
C ALA A 146 -10.00 -7.30 10.94
N TYR A 147 -11.21 -6.93 11.34
CA TYR A 147 -11.98 -5.87 10.71
C TYR A 147 -12.00 -4.59 11.56
N SER A 148 -12.04 -3.43 10.92
CA SER A 148 -12.33 -2.17 11.61
C SER A 148 -13.78 -2.10 12.07
N GLU A 149 -14.03 -1.41 13.18
CA GLU A 149 -15.39 -1.15 13.66
C GLU A 149 -16.12 -0.09 12.81
N GLN A 150 -15.35 0.79 12.17
CA GLN A 150 -15.84 1.86 11.30
C GLN A 150 -15.64 1.51 9.83
N GLN A 151 -16.45 2.12 8.97
CA GLN A 151 -16.41 1.95 7.52
C GLN A 151 -16.12 3.32 6.86
N PRO A 152 -15.51 3.36 5.66
CA PRO A 152 -15.27 4.57 4.88
C PRO A 152 -16.54 5.39 4.57
#